data_AF-A0A5C8S8T7-F1
#
_entry.id   AF-A0A5C8S8T7-F1
#
_cell.length_a   1.000
_cell.length_b   1.000
_cell.length_c   1.000
_cell.angle_alpha   90.00
_cell.angle_beta   90.00
_cell.angle_gamma   90.00
#
_symmetry.space_group_name_H-M   'P 1'
#
loop_
_entity.id
_entity.type
_entity.pdbx_description
1 polymer ?
#
loop_
_entity_poly.entity_id
_entity_poly.type
_entity_poly.pdbx_seq_one_letter_code
_entity_poly.pdbx_strand_id
1 'polypeptide(L)' 'MYTVKANDHAGRPATFACGTADQALEKTWELARRGFKDIVVTDPKGHASNAAAFERSLDLA' A
#
# COMPACT_ATOMS: atom_id res chain seq x y z
N MET A 1 0.94 11.89 -5.23
CA MET A 1 -0.21 11.06 -4.80
C MET A 1 0.32 9.71 -4.37
N TYR A 2 -0.27 9.06 -3.37
CA TYR A 2 0.12 7.71 -2.97
C TYR A 2 -0.57 6.68 -3.89
N THR A 3 0.12 5.59 -4.18
CA THR A 3 -0.43 4.50 -5.01
C THR A 3 -0.17 3.18 -4.32
N VAL A 4 -1.22 2.43 -4.00
CA VAL A 4 -1.12 1.10 -3.40
C VAL A 4 -1.35 0.06 -4.49
N LYS A 5 -0.38 -0.80 -4.72
CA LYS A 5 -0.46 -1.96 -5.61
C LYS A 5 -0.50 -3.22 -4.75
N ALA A 6 -1.32 -4.18 -5.13
CA ALA A 6 -1.36 -5.48 -4.47
C ALA A 6 -1.91 -6.55 -5.42
N ASN A 7 -1.56 -7.81 -5.16
CA ASN A 7 -2.07 -8.95 -5.91
C ASN A 7 -3.21 -9.62 -5.14
N ASP A 8 -4.36 -9.81 -5.78
CA ASP A 8 -5.49 -10.57 -5.21
C ASP A 8 -5.11 -12.05 -4.99
N HIS A 9 -5.95 -12.82 -4.29
CA HIS A 9 -5.81 -14.26 -4.14
C HIS A 9 -5.65 -15.01 -5.49
N ALA A 10 -6.22 -14.47 -6.57
CA ALA A 10 -6.04 -14.99 -7.93
C ALA A 10 -4.72 -14.55 -8.61
N GLY A 11 -3.82 -13.86 -7.91
CA GLY A 11 -2.57 -13.30 -8.46
C GLY A 11 -2.78 -12.12 -9.40
N ARG A 12 -3.97 -11.50 -9.38
CA ARG A 12 -4.29 -10.37 -10.26
C ARG A 12 -3.81 -9.06 -9.63
N PRO A 13 -3.00 -8.26 -10.32
CA PRO A 13 -2.55 -6.98 -9.82
C PRO A 13 -3.72 -5.99 -9.78
N ALA A 14 -3.89 -5.36 -8.63
CA ALA A 14 -4.83 -4.28 -8.38
C ALA A 14 -4.03 -3.03 -7.99
N THR A 15 -4.44 -1.88 -8.50
CA THR A 15 -3.81 -0.58 -8.21
C THR A 15 -4.87 0.36 -7.65
N PHE A 16 -4.57 0.98 -6.53
CA PHE A 16 -5.44 1.90 -5.81
C PHE A 16 -4.72 3.22 -5.64
N ALA A 17 -5.36 4.31 -6.02
CA ALA A 17 -4.82 5.64 -5.86
C ALA A 17 -5.32 6.21 -4.52
N CYS A 18 -4.40 6.59 -3.63
CA CYS A 18 -4.68 7.13 -2.31
C CYS A 18 -4.23 8.60 -2.26
N GLY A 19 -5.10 9.48 -1.76
CA GLY A 19 -4.82 10.91 -1.70
C GLY A 19 -3.75 11.27 -0.66
N THR A 20 -3.75 10.55 0.47
CA THR A 20 -2.90 10.81 1.63
C THR A 20 -2.17 9.55 2.09
N ALA A 21 -1.16 9.73 2.95
CA ALA A 21 -0.46 8.62 3.58
C ALA A 21 -1.40 7.76 4.44
N ASP A 22 -2.31 8.40 5.17
CA ASP A 22 -3.32 7.75 6.01
C ASP A 22 -4.27 6.85 5.17
N GLN A 23 -4.79 7.38 4.06
CA GLN A 23 -5.59 6.56 3.14
C GLN A 23 -4.82 5.38 2.54
N ALA A 24 -3.52 5.57 2.26
CA ALA A 24 -2.68 4.48 1.76
C ALA A 24 -2.46 3.41 2.82
N LEU A 25 -2.27 3.82 4.07
CA LEU A 25 -2.11 2.94 5.23
C LEU A 25 -3.37 2.10 5.49
N GLU A 26 -4.52 2.77 5.59
CA GLU A 26 -5.80 2.09 5.71
C GLU A 26 -6.02 1.09 4.57
N LYS A 27 -5.65 1.47 3.34
CA LYS A 27 -5.77 0.59 2.18
C LYS A 27 -4.85 -0.62 2.27
N THR A 28 -3.60 -0.44 2.74
CA THR A 28 -2.70 -1.58 2.96
C THR A 28 -3.26 -2.57 3.99
N TRP A 29 -3.86 -2.09 5.09
CA TRP A 29 -4.50 -2.96 6.07
C TRP A 29 -5.78 -3.63 5.56
N GLU A 30 -6.59 -2.93 4.77
CA GLU A 30 -7.77 -3.50 4.11
C GLU A 30 -7.35 -4.65 3.18
N LEU A 31 -6.33 -4.43 2.34
CA LEU A 31 -5.81 -5.41 1.39
C LEU A 31 -5.20 -6.61 2.11
N ALA A 32 -4.41 -6.38 3.15
CA ALA A 32 -3.86 -7.45 3.98
C ALA A 32 -4.96 -8.29 4.63
N ARG A 33 -6.00 -7.66 5.20
CA ARG A 33 -7.17 -8.35 5.78
C ARG A 33 -7.99 -9.11 4.74
N ARG A 34 -8.05 -8.61 3.50
CA ARG A 34 -8.69 -9.29 2.37
C ARG A 34 -7.86 -10.45 1.79
N GLY A 35 -6.64 -10.66 2.27
CA GLY A 35 -5.76 -11.73 1.79
C GLY A 35 -4.99 -11.39 0.51
N PHE A 36 -4.92 -10.10 0.14
CA PHE A 36 -4.03 -9.66 -0.93
C PHE A 36 -2.57 -9.86 -0.51
N LYS A 37 -1.73 -10.15 -1.50
CA LYS A 37 -0.30 -10.37 -1.35
C LYS A 37 0.48 -9.32 -2.14
N ASP A 38 1.78 -9.24 -1.89
CA ASP A 38 2.68 -8.33 -2.63
C ASP A 38 2.22 -6.86 -2.56
N ILE A 39 1.84 -6.41 -1.36
CA ILE A 39 1.31 -5.06 -1.15
C ILE A 39 2.49 -4.06 -1.19
N VAL A 40 2.48 -3.19 -2.19
CA VAL A 40 3.48 -2.15 -2.46
C VAL A 40 2.82 -0.78 -2.44
N VAL A 41 3.34 0.12 -1.63
CA VAL A 41 2.93 1.52 -1.57
C VAL A 41 3.98 2.36 -2.29
N THR A 42 3.55 3.15 -3.26
CA THR A 42 4.35 4.17 -3.93
C THR A 42 3.95 5.53 -3.38
N ASP A 43 4.90 6.26 -2.82
CA ASP A 43 4.66 7.62 -2.32
C ASP A 43 4.65 8.66 -3.45
N PRO A 44 4.15 9.90 -3.19
CA PRO A 44 4.21 11.01 -4.13
C PRO A 44 5.58 11.32 -4.71
N LYS A 45 6.67 10.91 -4.03
CA LYS A 45 8.05 11.13 -4.49
C LYS A 45 8.50 10.01 -5.45
N GLY A 46 7.63 9.03 -5.73
CA GLY A 46 7.89 7.90 -6.60
C GLY A 46 8.63 6.75 -5.91
N HIS A 47 8.79 6.80 -4.59
CA HIS A 47 9.49 5.75 -3.87
C HIS A 47 8.51 4.65 -3.48
N ALA A 48 8.88 3.41 -3.82
CA ALA A 48 8.06 2.22 -3.62
C ALA A 48 8.56 1.46 -2.40
N SER A 49 7.67 1.16 -1.47
CA SER A 49 7.93 0.42 -0.24
C SER A 49 6.88 -0.66 -0.06
N ASN A 50 7.23 -1.79 0.55
CA ASN A 50 6.20 -2.76 0.96
C ASN A 50 5.36 -2.20 2.12
N ALA A 51 4.19 -2.78 2.38
CA ALA A 51 3.28 -2.34 3.45
C ALA A 51 3.99 -2.15 4.81
N ALA A 52 4.79 -3.13 5.25
CA ALA A 52 5.49 -3.06 6.54
C ALA A 52 6.55 -1.94 6.59
N ALA A 53 7.28 -1.70 5.50
CA ALA A 53 8.24 -0.61 5.40
C ALA A 53 7.55 0.75 5.37
N PHE A 54 6.41 0.85 4.68
CA PHE A 54 5.59 2.05 4.65
C PHE A 54 5.02 2.38 6.04
N GLU A 55 4.44 1.39 6.74
CA GLU A 55 3.96 1.50 8.11
C GLU A 55 5.05 2.03 9.07
N ARG A 56 6.24 1.42 9.04
CA ARG A 56 7.38 1.89 9.85
C ARG A 56 7.82 3.30 9.48
N SER A 57 7.71 3.68 8.21
CA SER A 57 8.10 5.02 7.77
C SER A 57 7.11 6.09 8.21
N LEU A 58 5.86 5.73 8.54
CA LEU A 58 4.86 6.63 9.12
C LEU A 58 4.96 6.71 10.64
N ASP A 59 5.29 5.60 11.32
CA ASP A 59 5.55 5.59 12.76
C ASP A 59 6.76 6.45 13.15
N LEU A 60 7.70 6.63 12.21
CA LEU A 60 8.90 7.46 12.37
C LEU A 60 8.74 8.93 11.93
N ALA A 61 7.56 9.34 11.44
CA ALA A 61 7.30 10.67 10.87
C ALA A 61 6.46 11.55 11.81
#